data_AF-A0A9Q9CN80-F1
#
_entry.id   AF-A0A9Q9CN80-F1
#
_cell.length_a   1.000
_cell.length_b   1.000
_cell.length_c   1.000
_cell.angle_alpha   90.00
_cell.angle_beta   90.00
_cell.angle_gamma   90.00
#
_symmetry.space_group_name_H-M   'P 1'
#
loop_
_entity.id
_entity.type
_entity.pdbx_description
1 polymer ?
#
loop_
_entity_poly.entity_id
_entity_poly.type
_entity_poly.pdbx_seq_one_letter_code
_entity_poly.pdbx_strand_id
1 'polypeptide(L)'
;MKKRWLMYIIIGVIFGIFDFYYQEFIQELKSPIISRSILCYGIWLVPLLPIALYESKISLSRRNTSIASLLTWSISIISYYMFLAIDLMFIGRESRMEMHISNYLDPYFWSNWKSVFYGQVLGGIIEWILVAVVGGFIIGCLVNFIYTDLTKKITHFKERMS
;
A
#
# COMPACT_ATOMS: atom_id res chain seq x y z
N MET A 1 -10.06 -13.82 15.06
CA MET A 1 -10.38 -13.01 13.86
C MET A 1 -9.95 -11.55 13.99
N LYS A 2 -10.44 -10.78 14.98
CA LYS A 2 -10.14 -9.33 15.10
C LYS A 2 -8.64 -8.95 15.10
N LYS A 3 -7.80 -9.71 15.82
CA LYS A 3 -6.36 -9.41 15.93
C LYS A 3 -5.60 -9.45 14.59
N ARG A 4 -5.87 -10.42 13.71
CA ARG A 4 -5.16 -10.52 12.42
C ARG A 4 -5.56 -9.42 11.43
N TRP A 5 -6.84 -9.04 11.39
CA TRP A 5 -7.31 -7.93 10.58
C TRP A 5 -6.71 -6.60 11.04
N LEU A 6 -6.59 -6.40 12.36
CA LEU A 6 -5.88 -5.26 12.91
C LEU A 6 -4.41 -5.24 12.46
N MET A 7 -3.73 -6.40 12.46
CA MET A 7 -2.35 -6.48 11.95
C MET A 7 -2.25 -6.09 10.46
N TYR A 8 -3.21 -6.48 9.61
CA TYR A 8 -3.19 -6.08 8.20
C TYR A 8 -3.33 -4.57 8.03
N ILE A 9 -4.18 -3.92 8.84
CA ILE A 9 -4.30 -2.46 8.88
C ILE A 9 -2.98 -1.83 9.35
N ILE A 10 -2.40 -2.32 10.45
CA ILE A 10 -1.13 -1.80 10.98
C ILE A 10 0.00 -1.94 9.95
N ILE A 11 0.12 -3.09 9.29
CA ILE A 11 1.09 -3.32 8.23
C ILE A 11 0.86 -2.35 7.08
N GLY A 12 -0.40 -2.13 6.68
CA GLY A 12 -0.73 -1.17 5.64
C GLY A 12 -0.31 0.26 6.01
N VAL A 13 -0.58 0.70 7.24
CA VAL A 13 -0.18 2.04 7.72
C VAL A 13 1.34 2.19 7.69
N ILE A 14 2.07 1.25 8.29
CA ILE A 14 3.54 1.27 8.34
C ILE A 14 4.12 1.26 6.91
N PHE A 15 3.59 0.39 6.05
CA PHE A 15 4.04 0.29 4.67
C PHE A 15 3.76 1.56 3.87
N GLY A 16 2.58 2.19 4.01
CA GLY A 16 2.27 3.43 3.29
C GLY A 16 3.19 4.59 3.68
N ILE A 17 3.54 4.71 4.96
CA ILE A 17 4.53 5.71 5.42
C ILE A 17 5.93 5.37 4.87
N PHE A 18 6.32 4.11 4.90
CA PHE A 18 7.60 3.68 4.32
C PHE A 18 7.66 3.94 2.80
N ASP A 19 6.57 3.62 2.08
CA ASP A 19 6.50 3.78 0.63
C ASP A 19 6.65 5.25 0.22
N PHE A 20 6.17 6.20 1.01
CA PHE A 20 6.41 7.63 0.80
C PHE A 20 7.90 7.96 0.62
N TYR A 21 8.72 7.55 1.58
CA TYR A 21 10.18 7.74 1.49
C TYR A 21 10.83 6.90 0.40
N TYR A 22 10.33 5.68 0.18
CA TYR A 22 10.84 4.81 -0.87
C TYR A 22 10.62 5.42 -2.27
N GLN A 23 9.42 5.95 -2.56
CA GLN A 23 9.13 6.57 -3.85
C GLN A 23 9.98 7.81 -4.09
N GLU A 24 10.27 8.60 -3.06
CA GLU A 24 11.19 9.74 -3.16
C GLU A 24 12.59 9.29 -3.52
N PHE A 25 13.12 8.30 -2.80
CA PHE A 25 14.43 7.71 -3.10
C PHE A 25 14.50 7.17 -4.53
N ILE A 26 13.48 6.44 -4.98
CA ILE A 26 13.44 5.87 -6.33
C ILE A 26 13.36 6.95 -7.42
N GLN A 27 12.72 8.09 -7.14
CA GLN A 27 12.65 9.22 -8.09
C GLN A 27 14.00 9.92 -8.27
N GLU A 28 14.85 9.93 -7.24
CA GLU A 28 16.21 10.49 -7.30
C GLU A 28 17.20 9.60 -8.05
N LEU A 29 16.93 8.30 -8.16
CA LEU A 29 17.77 7.37 -8.90
C LEU A 29 17.75 7.69 -10.40
N LYS A 30 18.94 7.89 -10.98
CA LYS A 30 19.15 8.00 -12.44
C LYS A 30 19.08 6.62 -13.12
N SER A 31 17.97 5.94 -12.95
CA SER A 31 17.72 4.59 -13.49
C SER A 31 16.92 4.64 -14.80
N PRO A 32 17.11 3.68 -15.73
CA PRO A 32 16.24 3.54 -16.90
C PRO A 32 14.78 3.39 -16.50
N ILE A 33 13.87 3.88 -17.35
CA ILE A 33 12.44 3.97 -17.04
C ILE A 33 11.82 2.61 -16.67
N ILE A 34 12.21 1.54 -17.36
CA ILE A 34 11.69 0.18 -17.11
C ILE A 34 12.10 -0.28 -15.71
N SER A 35 13.38 -0.16 -15.37
CA SER A 35 13.89 -0.53 -14.05
C SER A 35 13.22 0.27 -12.94
N ARG A 36 13.02 1.58 -13.15
CA ARG A 36 12.33 2.45 -12.20
C ARG A 36 10.87 2.02 -12.02
N SER A 37 10.14 1.74 -13.09
CA SER A 37 8.75 1.27 -13.01
C SER A 37 8.63 -0.06 -12.23
N ILE A 38 9.56 -1.00 -12.46
CA ILE A 38 9.59 -2.26 -11.70
C ILE A 38 9.79 -1.98 -10.21
N LEU A 39 10.67 -1.05 -9.85
CA LEU A 39 10.91 -0.68 -8.46
C LEU A 39 9.70 0.04 -7.83
N CYS A 40 9.08 0.97 -8.54
CA CYS A 40 7.90 1.71 -8.06
C CYS A 40 6.69 0.81 -7.81
N TYR A 41 6.42 -0.15 -8.71
CA TYR A 41 5.23 -1.01 -8.60
C TYR A 41 5.50 -2.33 -7.88
N GLY A 42 6.71 -2.88 -8.01
CA GLY A 42 7.07 -4.17 -7.43
C GLY A 42 7.12 -4.17 -5.90
N ILE A 43 7.45 -3.03 -5.28
CA ILE A 43 7.53 -2.89 -3.82
C ILE A 43 6.19 -3.22 -3.13
N TRP A 44 5.06 -2.97 -3.80
CA TRP A 44 3.73 -3.26 -3.30
C TRP A 44 3.46 -4.75 -3.05
N LEU A 45 4.24 -5.64 -3.67
CA LEU A 45 4.16 -7.08 -3.39
C LEU A 45 4.74 -7.46 -2.02
N VAL A 46 5.62 -6.63 -1.44
CA VAL A 46 6.29 -6.88 -0.16
C VAL A 46 5.29 -7.05 0.99
N PRO A 47 4.32 -6.16 1.22
CA PRO A 47 3.29 -6.39 2.24
C PRO A 47 2.20 -7.37 1.77
N LEU A 48 1.88 -7.40 0.47
CA LEU A 48 0.73 -8.15 -0.03
C LEU A 48 0.98 -9.66 -0.07
N LEU A 49 2.16 -10.12 -0.51
CA LEU A 49 2.43 -11.56 -0.61
C LEU A 49 2.41 -12.24 0.77
N PRO A 50 3.08 -11.73 1.82
CA PRO A 50 3.01 -12.33 3.15
C PRO A 50 1.60 -12.39 3.71
N ILE A 51 0.81 -11.31 3.57
CA ILE A 51 -0.57 -11.26 4.05
C ILE A 51 -1.45 -12.24 3.30
N ALA A 52 -1.37 -12.26 1.96
CA ALA A 52 -2.16 -13.14 1.13
C ALA A 52 -1.81 -14.62 1.40
N LEU A 53 -0.53 -14.95 1.55
CA LEU A 53 -0.09 -16.31 1.90
C LEU A 53 -0.54 -16.71 3.30
N TYR A 54 -0.43 -15.81 4.28
CA TYR A 54 -0.84 -16.07 5.65
C TYR A 54 -2.36 -16.28 5.78
N GLU A 55 -3.18 -15.42 5.14
CA GLU A 55 -4.64 -15.60 5.16
C GLU A 55 -5.06 -16.83 4.33
N SER A 56 -4.34 -17.16 3.25
CA SER A 56 -4.58 -18.40 2.49
C SER A 56 -4.34 -19.64 3.35
N LYS A 57 -3.26 -19.66 4.14
CA LYS A 57 -2.93 -20.75 5.07
C LYS A 57 -4.00 -20.94 6.15
N ILE A 58 -4.49 -19.84 6.73
CA ILE A 58 -5.38 -19.89 7.89
C ILE A 58 -6.84 -20.08 7.50
N SER A 59 -7.30 -19.35 6.48
CA SER A 59 -8.72 -19.31 6.15
C SER A 59 -9.12 -20.30 5.07
N LEU A 60 -8.15 -20.74 4.25
CA LEU A 60 -8.38 -21.50 3.00
C LEU A 60 -9.43 -20.86 2.09
N SER A 61 -9.70 -19.56 2.28
CA SER A 61 -10.78 -18.84 1.63
C SER A 61 -10.21 -17.80 0.69
N ARG A 62 -10.53 -17.97 -0.60
CA ARG A 62 -10.21 -16.99 -1.64
C ARG A 62 -10.74 -15.61 -1.29
N ARG A 63 -12.01 -15.53 -0.85
CA ARG A 63 -12.65 -14.28 -0.47
C ARG A 63 -11.90 -13.56 0.66
N ASN A 64 -11.57 -14.28 1.74
CA ASN A 64 -10.88 -13.65 2.87
C ASN A 64 -9.46 -13.19 2.48
N THR A 65 -8.77 -13.99 1.67
CA THR A 65 -7.43 -13.64 1.16
C THR A 65 -7.48 -12.37 0.30
N SER A 66 -8.44 -12.29 -0.62
CA SER A 66 -8.65 -11.11 -1.45
C SER A 66 -9.04 -9.89 -0.62
N ILE A 67 -9.93 -10.04 0.37
CA ILE A 67 -10.33 -8.94 1.26
C ILE A 67 -9.15 -8.47 2.13
N ALA A 68 -8.32 -9.39 2.63
CA ALA A 68 -7.11 -9.02 3.39
C ALA A 68 -6.13 -8.22 2.53
N SER A 69 -5.91 -8.67 1.29
CA SER A 69 -4.99 -8.03 0.34
C SER A 69 -5.48 -6.65 -0.09
N LEU A 70 -6.75 -6.53 -0.49
CA LEU A 70 -7.33 -5.24 -0.89
C LEU A 70 -7.40 -4.27 0.29
N LEU A 71 -7.74 -4.73 1.50
CA LEU A 71 -7.77 -3.88 2.69
C LEU A 71 -6.37 -3.32 2.99
N THR A 72 -5.35 -4.17 2.98
CA THR A 72 -3.97 -3.75 3.26
C THR A 72 -3.50 -2.73 2.25
N TRP A 73 -3.71 -2.99 0.95
CA TRP A 73 -3.29 -2.06 -0.10
C TRP A 73 -4.03 -0.73 0.03
N SER A 74 -5.34 -0.76 0.23
CA SER A 74 -6.15 0.46 0.40
C SER A 74 -5.71 1.29 1.60
N ILE A 75 -5.46 0.65 2.74
CA ILE A 75 -4.94 1.34 3.94
C ILE A 75 -3.55 1.93 3.68
N SER A 76 -2.71 1.24 2.91
CA SER A 76 -1.38 1.73 2.52
C SER A 76 -1.47 2.99 1.66
N ILE A 77 -2.36 3.02 0.66
CA ILE A 77 -2.61 4.22 -0.17
C ILE A 77 -3.06 5.39 0.69
N ILE A 78 -4.07 5.17 1.55
CA ILE A 78 -4.56 6.22 2.44
C ILE A 78 -3.44 6.72 3.34
N SER A 79 -2.66 5.80 3.94
CA SER A 79 -1.56 6.15 4.83
C SER A 79 -0.46 6.94 4.12
N TYR A 80 -0.10 6.57 2.90
CA TYR A 80 0.87 7.30 2.07
C TYR A 80 0.45 8.77 1.91
N TYR A 81 -0.77 9.01 1.44
CA TYR A 81 -1.22 10.37 1.13
C TYR A 81 -1.54 11.19 2.38
N MET A 82 -2.01 10.54 3.46
CA MET A 82 -2.14 11.21 4.75
C MET A 82 -0.75 11.57 5.32
N PHE A 83 0.26 10.73 5.11
CA PHE A 83 1.62 11.05 5.50
C PHE A 83 2.20 12.20 4.68
N LEU A 84 1.93 12.28 3.36
CA LEU A 84 2.26 13.47 2.55
C LEU A 84 1.68 14.76 3.16
N ALA A 85 0.43 14.72 3.65
CA ALA A 85 -0.16 15.88 4.32
C ALA A 85 0.56 16.20 5.64
N ILE A 86 0.88 15.20 6.46
CA ILE A 86 1.63 15.38 7.71
C ILE A 86 3.01 15.98 7.43
N ASP A 87 3.71 15.45 6.44
CA ASP A 87 5.03 15.87 6.02
C ASP A 87 5.02 17.35 5.59
N LEU A 88 4.09 17.75 4.72
CA LEU A 88 3.95 19.15 4.32
C LEU A 88 3.60 20.09 5.48
N MET A 89 2.74 19.67 6.41
CA MET A 89 2.23 20.52 7.49
C MET A 89 3.19 20.68 8.65
N PHE A 90 3.84 19.60 9.05
CA PHE A 90 4.55 19.52 10.33
C PHE A 90 6.05 19.22 10.21
N ILE A 91 6.48 18.56 9.13
CA ILE A 91 7.91 18.29 8.89
C ILE A 91 8.50 19.43 8.05
N GLY A 92 7.75 19.84 7.02
CA GLY A 92 8.14 20.87 6.06
C GLY A 92 9.08 20.34 4.98
N ARG A 93 8.93 20.88 3.76
CA ARG A 93 9.86 20.66 2.65
C ARG A 93 10.39 22.01 2.19
N GLU A 94 11.69 22.08 1.91
CA GLU A 94 12.34 23.31 1.44
C GLU A 94 11.64 23.91 0.20
N SER A 95 11.17 23.05 -0.71
CA SER A 95 10.45 23.47 -1.93
C SER A 95 9.01 23.92 -1.70
N ARG A 96 8.45 23.69 -0.50
CA ARG A 96 7.04 23.92 -0.14
C ARG A 96 6.87 24.50 1.27
N MET A 97 7.81 25.34 1.71
CA MET A 97 7.78 25.89 3.08
C MET A 97 6.52 26.70 3.37
N GLU A 98 5.83 27.24 2.35
CA GLU A 98 4.54 27.92 2.49
C GLU A 98 3.45 27.04 3.10
N MET A 99 3.61 25.71 3.04
CA MET A 99 2.66 24.73 3.58
C MET A 99 2.92 24.40 5.05
N HIS A 100 4.10 24.73 5.58
CA HIS A 100 4.46 24.39 6.95
C HIS A 100 3.66 25.22 7.96
N ILE A 101 3.24 24.62 9.08
CA ILE A 101 2.37 25.24 10.09
C ILE A 101 2.94 26.53 10.69
N SER A 102 4.26 26.74 10.66
CA SER A 102 4.88 28.00 11.08
C SER A 102 4.39 29.21 10.27
N ASN A 103 3.89 29.00 9.06
CA ASN A 103 3.37 30.03 8.16
C ASN A 103 1.84 30.22 8.28
N TYR A 104 1.19 29.72 9.34
CA TYR A 104 -0.28 29.79 9.51
C TYR A 104 -0.87 31.22 9.51
N LEU A 105 -0.04 32.23 9.74
CA LEU A 105 -0.42 33.65 9.68
C LEU A 105 -0.40 34.23 8.27
N ASP A 106 0.15 33.51 7.29
CA ASP A 106 0.14 33.94 5.89
C ASP A 106 -1.31 33.99 5.36
N PRO A 107 -1.74 35.08 4.70
CA PRO A 107 -3.10 35.22 4.20
C PRO A 107 -3.55 34.12 3.24
N TYR A 108 -2.60 33.48 2.54
CA TYR A 108 -2.85 32.43 1.56
C TYR A 108 -2.65 31.01 2.13
N PHE A 109 -2.23 30.87 3.39
CA PHE A 109 -1.91 29.58 4.00
C PHE A 109 -3.05 28.56 3.81
N TRP A 110 -4.27 28.93 4.23
CA TRP A 110 -5.43 28.03 4.16
C TRP A 110 -5.91 27.78 2.72
N SER A 111 -5.77 28.76 1.82
CA SER A 111 -6.10 28.54 0.40
C SER A 111 -5.10 27.58 -0.27
N ASN A 112 -3.81 27.70 0.04
CA ASN A 112 -2.77 26.81 -0.44
C ASN A 112 -2.96 25.39 0.10
N TRP A 113 -3.22 25.28 1.41
CA TRP A 113 -3.59 24.03 2.07
C TRP A 113 -4.79 23.35 1.43
N LYS A 114 -5.87 24.09 1.24
CA LYS A 114 -7.08 23.58 0.59
C LYS A 114 -6.77 23.06 -0.82
N SER A 115 -6.04 23.84 -1.61
CA SER A 115 -5.67 23.46 -2.98
C SER A 115 -4.87 22.16 -3.03
N VAL A 116 -3.80 22.05 -2.23
CA VAL A 116 -2.94 20.85 -2.20
C VAL A 116 -3.66 19.65 -1.59
N PHE A 117 -4.43 19.84 -0.53
CA PHE A 117 -5.16 18.75 0.10
C PHE A 117 -6.20 18.14 -0.84
N TYR A 118 -7.00 18.96 -1.53
CA TYR A 118 -7.97 18.42 -2.48
C TYR A 118 -7.31 17.89 -3.75
N GLY A 119 -6.31 18.58 -4.28
CA GLY A 119 -5.67 18.23 -5.54
C GLY A 119 -4.73 17.04 -5.45
N GLN A 120 -3.84 17.02 -4.46
CA GLN A 120 -2.77 16.02 -4.35
C GLN A 120 -3.11 14.91 -3.36
N VAL A 121 -3.58 15.25 -2.16
CA VAL A 121 -3.86 14.25 -1.11
C VAL A 121 -5.12 13.46 -1.45
N LEU A 122 -6.27 14.12 -1.55
CA LEU A 122 -7.53 13.46 -1.87
C LEU A 122 -7.57 12.98 -3.32
N GLY A 123 -7.08 13.78 -4.26
CA GLY A 123 -6.96 13.38 -5.67
C GLY A 123 -6.15 12.10 -5.83
N GLY A 124 -4.98 12.02 -5.18
CA GLY A 124 -4.14 10.82 -5.19
C GLY A 124 -4.81 9.62 -4.52
N ILE A 125 -5.46 9.80 -3.36
CA ILE A 125 -6.22 8.71 -2.74
C ILE A 125 -7.27 8.16 -3.70
N ILE A 126 -8.08 9.03 -4.33
CA ILE A 126 -9.17 8.62 -5.22
C ILE A 126 -8.63 7.90 -6.46
N GLU A 127 -7.55 8.38 -7.06
CA GLU A 127 -6.93 7.75 -8.23
C GLU A 127 -6.42 6.34 -7.89
N TRP A 128 -5.65 6.21 -6.81
CA TRP A 128 -4.94 4.98 -6.50
C TRP A 128 -5.76 3.96 -5.72
N ILE A 129 -6.83 4.37 -5.03
CA ILE A 129 -7.70 3.44 -4.30
C ILE A 129 -8.34 2.42 -5.24
N LEU A 130 -8.67 2.82 -6.48
CA LEU A 130 -9.24 1.90 -7.46
C LEU A 130 -8.23 0.81 -7.83
N VAL A 131 -6.97 1.19 -8.04
CA VAL A 131 -5.87 0.27 -8.30
C VAL A 131 -5.65 -0.67 -7.11
N ALA A 132 -5.66 -0.13 -5.89
CA ALA A 132 -5.50 -0.93 -4.67
C ALA A 132 -6.62 -1.95 -4.48
N VAL A 133 -7.87 -1.56 -4.74
CA VAL A 133 -9.03 -2.45 -4.61
C VAL A 133 -8.98 -3.57 -5.65
N VAL A 134 -8.80 -3.22 -6.93
CA VAL A 134 -8.79 -4.20 -8.03
C VAL A 134 -7.54 -5.08 -7.95
N GLY A 135 -6.37 -4.47 -7.84
CA GLY A 135 -5.08 -5.15 -7.75
C GLY A 135 -5.00 -6.04 -6.52
N GLY A 136 -5.41 -5.55 -5.35
CA GLY A 136 -5.40 -6.32 -4.11
C GLY A 136 -6.33 -7.53 -4.19
N PHE A 137 -7.52 -7.36 -4.76
CA PHE A 137 -8.44 -8.48 -4.96
C PHE A 137 -7.87 -9.55 -5.88
N ILE A 138 -7.27 -9.14 -7.02
CA ILE A 138 -6.66 -10.04 -8.00
C ILE A 138 -5.47 -10.79 -7.39
N ILE A 139 -4.53 -10.09 -6.75
CA ILE A 139 -3.35 -10.70 -6.11
C ILE A 139 -3.79 -11.70 -5.05
N GLY A 140 -4.73 -11.34 -4.18
CA GLY A 140 -5.23 -12.25 -3.16
C GLY A 140 -5.89 -13.50 -3.76
N CYS A 141 -6.63 -13.36 -4.87
CA CYS A 141 -7.20 -14.49 -5.61
C CYS A 141 -6.11 -15.42 -6.15
N LEU A 142 -5.10 -14.85 -6.82
CA LEU A 142 -4.01 -15.60 -7.45
C LEU A 142 -3.16 -16.34 -6.42
N VAL A 143 -2.77 -15.66 -5.33
CA VAL A 143 -1.97 -16.26 -4.26
C VAL A 143 -2.72 -17.40 -3.60
N ASN A 144 -4.02 -17.22 -3.32
CA ASN A 144 -4.83 -18.29 -2.74
C ASN A 144 -4.96 -19.49 -3.68
N PHE A 145 -5.17 -19.24 -4.97
CA PHE A 145 -5.24 -20.30 -5.98
C PHE A 145 -3.94 -21.11 -6.05
N ILE A 146 -2.80 -20.44 -6.16
CA ILE A 146 -1.48 -21.08 -6.18
C ILE A 146 -1.23 -21.88 -4.89
N TYR A 147 -1.52 -21.28 -3.74
CA TYR A 147 -1.31 -21.93 -2.44
C TYR A 147 -2.14 -23.22 -2.30
N THR A 148 -3.43 -23.16 -2.66
CA THR A 148 -4.33 -24.32 -2.55
C THR A 148 -4.01 -25.42 -3.56
N ASP A 149 -3.62 -25.08 -4.78
CA ASP A 149 -3.18 -26.05 -5.79
C ASP A 149 -1.90 -26.78 -5.36
N LEU A 150 -0.89 -26.03 -4.91
CA LEU A 150 0.36 -26.61 -4.42
C LEU A 150 0.12 -27.52 -3.21
N THR A 151 -0.72 -27.10 -2.27
CA THR A 151 -1.03 -27.89 -1.07
C THR A 151 -1.68 -29.23 -1.46
N LYS A 152 -2.63 -29.23 -2.42
CA LYS A 152 -3.26 -30.46 -2.92
C LYS A 152 -2.27 -31.42 -3.56
N LYS A 153 -1.38 -30.90 -4.42
CA LYS A 153 -0.33 -31.71 -5.08
C LYS A 153 0.61 -32.37 -4.07
N ILE A 154 1.01 -31.63 -3.04
CA ILE A 154 1.91 -32.15 -1.99
C ILE A 154 1.22 -33.25 -1.18
N THR A 155 -0.06 -33.06 -0.82
CA THR A 155 -0.82 -34.10 -0.08
C THR A 155 -0.97 -35.38 -0.91
N HIS A 156 -1.36 -35.26 -2.18
CA HIS A 156 -1.47 -36.41 -3.08
C HIS A 156 -0.13 -37.13 -3.29
N PHE A 157 0.98 -36.39 -3.35
CA PHE A 157 2.31 -37.00 -3.47
C PHE A 157 2.68 -37.80 -2.22
N LYS A 158 2.38 -37.29 -1.02
CA LYS A 158 2.60 -38.01 0.25
C LYS A 158 1.78 -39.29 0.34
N GLU A 159 0.51 -39.28 -0.06
CA GLU A 159 -0.36 -40.46 -0.05
C GLU A 159 0.11 -41.57 -1.01
N ARG A 160 0.83 -41.23 -2.09
CA ARG A 160 1.43 -42.24 -3.00
C ARG A 160 2.70 -42.89 -2.45
N MET A 161 3.34 -42.28 -1.45
CA MET A 161 4.61 -42.75 -0.89
C MET A 161 4.45 -43.54 0.42
N SER A 162 3.28 -43.49 1.05
CA SER A 162 2.90 -44.28 2.23
C SER A 162 2.25 -45.59 1.84
#